data_AF-A0A1D9PJC7-F1
#
_entry.id   AF-A0A1D9PJC7-F1
#
_cell.length_a   1.000
_cell.length_b   1.000
_cell.length_c   1.000
_cell.angle_alpha   90.00
_cell.angle_beta   90.00
_cell.angle_gamma   90.00
#
_symmetry.space_group_name_H-M   'P 1'
#
loop_
_entity.id
_entity.type
_entity.pdbx_description
1 polymer ?
#
loop_
_entity_poly.entity_id
_entity_poly.type
_entity_poly.pdbx_seq_one_letter_code
_entity_poly.pdbx_strand_id
1 'polypeptide(L)'
;MGQTKGSASQLAFVYVGTVVGAGFATGREIVEFFLKFGWIGLFGIVVSGLMFTYLGAKIMIISKRIHAASYQELNTYLFGQSIGRAVNMFMMFILLGVTSVMLSGAGALFHEQLGWSAQAGILLTIVLSFAVMTSGVKGVFGVNILVVPLLISFSFIVTADSFVFTSTRNADEWVWPDKWNWLLSAVSYGALNLSLAQAVLVPLANEMSSEKVIRKGAYLGGVLLTLVLAASFLSLSVLPDVLEFDIPMAQVVYSYSRSLHIIYLFIIFGEVFTSVIGNLYGLEKQLNSFLHIKSTYIYGGILAFAFIISQIGYGQLISTVYPVFGYVSLAFIGALICKKIPKEK
;
A
#
# COMPACT_ATOMS: atom_id res chain seq x y z
N MET A 1 15.74 -23.16 -4.25
CA MET A 1 15.35 -21.80 -3.79
C MET A 1 16.61 -20.95 -3.72
N GLY A 2 16.88 -20.15 -4.75
CA GLY A 2 18.05 -19.26 -4.76
C GLY A 2 17.73 -18.00 -3.97
N GLN A 3 18.50 -17.70 -2.92
CA GLN A 3 18.40 -16.43 -2.21
C GLN A 3 18.53 -15.29 -3.23
N THR A 4 17.50 -14.47 -3.37
CA THR A 4 17.61 -13.23 -4.14
C THR A 4 18.67 -12.36 -3.48
N LYS A 5 19.72 -11.99 -4.22
CA LYS A 5 20.70 -10.96 -3.84
C LYS A 5 20.05 -9.56 -3.89
N GLY A 6 18.89 -9.39 -3.26
CA GLY A 6 18.21 -8.11 -3.18
C GLY A 6 19.05 -7.11 -2.38
N SER A 7 19.27 -5.92 -2.94
CA SER A 7 19.94 -4.84 -2.21
C SER A 7 18.97 -4.16 -1.23
N ALA A 8 19.51 -3.43 -0.26
CA ALA A 8 18.68 -2.67 0.69
C ALA A 8 17.77 -1.65 -0.02
N SER A 9 18.25 -1.04 -1.12
CA SER A 9 17.47 -0.09 -1.91
C SER A 9 16.31 -0.75 -2.66
N GLN A 10 16.53 -1.95 -3.21
CA GLN A 10 15.47 -2.71 -3.87
C GLN A 10 14.37 -3.11 -2.88
N LEU A 11 14.77 -3.54 -1.67
CA LEU A 11 13.82 -3.83 -0.60
C LEU A 11 13.05 -2.57 -0.19
N ALA A 12 13.71 -1.41 -0.11
CA ALA A 12 13.06 -0.15 0.21
C ALA A 12 12.01 0.24 -0.85
N PHE A 13 12.32 0.08 -2.15
CA PHE A 13 11.33 0.37 -3.21
C PHE A 13 10.15 -0.58 -3.19
N VAL A 14 10.38 -1.89 -3.01
CA VAL A 14 9.25 -2.82 -2.84
C VAL A 14 8.43 -2.46 -1.62
N TYR A 15 9.07 -2.08 -0.51
CA TYR A 15 8.35 -1.66 0.68
C TYR A 15 7.49 -0.41 0.41
N VAL A 16 8.06 0.63 -0.21
CA VAL A 16 7.31 1.84 -0.56
C VAL A 16 6.13 1.50 -1.47
N GLY A 17 6.34 0.79 -2.59
CA GLY A 17 5.26 0.49 -3.53
C GLY A 17 4.25 -0.56 -3.04
N THR A 18 4.58 -1.31 -1.99
CA THR A 18 3.60 -2.16 -1.30
C THR A 18 2.67 -1.33 -0.39
N VAL A 19 3.17 -0.22 0.16
CA VAL A 19 2.40 0.63 1.09
C VAL A 19 1.67 1.76 0.38
N VAL A 20 2.26 2.37 -0.65
CA VAL A 20 1.65 3.51 -1.36
C VAL A 20 0.33 3.06 -1.99
N GLY A 21 0.34 2.20 -2.99
CA GLY A 21 -0.91 1.73 -3.59
C GLY A 21 -1.84 2.85 -4.07
N ALA A 22 -3.06 2.47 -4.46
CA ALA A 22 -3.96 3.39 -5.16
C ALA A 22 -4.47 4.54 -4.28
N GLY A 23 -4.85 4.28 -3.03
CA GLY A 23 -5.45 5.30 -2.16
C GLY A 23 -4.48 6.41 -1.76
N PHE A 24 -3.20 6.08 -1.64
CA PHE A 24 -2.14 7.07 -1.47
C PHE A 24 -1.93 7.85 -2.77
N ALA A 25 -1.76 7.17 -3.91
CA ALA A 25 -1.45 7.80 -5.19
C ALA A 25 -2.56 8.74 -5.69
N THR A 26 -3.82 8.45 -5.38
CA THR A 26 -4.94 9.34 -5.68
C THR A 26 -5.01 10.53 -4.72
N GLY A 27 -4.36 10.47 -3.56
CA GLY A 27 -4.44 11.46 -2.48
C GLY A 27 -5.59 11.25 -1.51
N ARG A 28 -6.54 10.36 -1.82
CA ARG A 28 -7.78 10.22 -1.04
C ARG A 28 -7.52 9.76 0.38
N GLU A 29 -6.59 8.84 0.58
CA GLU A 29 -6.21 8.40 1.92
C GLU A 29 -5.49 9.50 2.71
N ILE A 30 -4.68 10.32 2.06
CA ILE A 30 -3.99 11.43 2.74
C ILE A 30 -5.00 12.45 3.24
N VAL A 31 -6.01 12.75 2.43
CA VAL A 31 -7.11 13.63 2.80
C VAL A 31 -7.86 13.09 4.02
N GLU A 32 -8.27 11.82 3.95
CA GLU A 32 -9.09 11.17 4.96
C GLU A 32 -8.35 10.94 6.28
N PHE A 33 -7.07 10.57 6.25
CA PHE A 33 -6.33 10.20 7.46
C PHE A 33 -5.56 11.36 8.10
N PHE A 34 -5.20 12.38 7.33
CA PHE A 34 -4.33 13.47 7.80
C PHE A 34 -4.89 14.86 7.49
N LEU A 35 -5.24 15.17 6.24
CA LEU A 35 -5.56 16.55 5.82
C LEU A 35 -6.83 17.08 6.49
N LYS A 36 -7.83 16.23 6.76
CA LYS A 36 -9.06 16.64 7.46
C LYS A 36 -8.83 17.21 8.86
N PHE A 37 -7.64 17.00 9.44
CA PHE A 37 -7.24 17.55 10.75
C PHE A 37 -6.42 18.85 10.62
N GLY A 38 -6.25 19.37 9.40
CA GLY A 38 -5.39 20.53 9.10
C GLY A 38 -3.92 20.23 9.35
N TRP A 39 -3.13 21.25 9.70
CA TRP A 39 -1.68 21.14 9.89
C TRP A 39 -1.25 20.15 10.98
N ILE A 40 -2.12 19.82 11.94
CA ILE A 40 -1.80 18.78 12.94
C ILE A 40 -1.67 17.39 12.30
N GLY A 41 -2.28 17.19 11.12
CA GLY A 41 -2.13 16.00 10.29
C GLY A 41 -0.67 15.69 9.93
N LEU A 42 0.21 16.71 9.81
CA LEU A 42 1.64 16.49 9.61
C LEU A 42 2.29 15.73 10.78
N PHE A 43 1.90 16.02 12.04
CA PHE A 43 2.35 15.22 13.18
C PHE A 43 1.83 13.80 13.10
N GLY A 44 0.59 13.61 12.61
CA GLY A 44 0.05 12.29 12.29
C GLY A 44 0.92 11.53 11.28
N ILE A 45 1.35 12.19 10.20
CA ILE A 45 2.25 11.60 9.19
C ILE A 45 3.57 11.17 9.83
N VAL A 46 4.14 11.97 10.75
CA VAL A 46 5.34 11.57 11.50
C VAL A 46 5.08 10.31 12.33
N VAL A 47 3.94 10.21 13.01
CA VAL A 47 3.56 9.01 13.78
C VAL A 47 3.46 7.78 12.89
N SER A 48 2.72 7.85 11.78
CA SER A 48 2.63 6.74 10.82
C SER A 48 3.98 6.41 10.21
N GLY A 49 4.80 7.42 9.92
CA GLY A 49 6.18 7.29 9.42
C GLY A 49 7.12 6.55 10.37
N LEU A 50 7.03 6.83 11.67
CA LEU A 50 7.75 6.08 12.70
C LEU A 50 7.25 4.63 12.77
N MET A 51 5.94 4.40 12.64
CA MET A 51 5.39 3.04 12.55
C MET A 51 5.95 2.31 11.32
N PHE A 52 5.93 2.91 10.13
CA PHE A 52 6.50 2.32 8.93
C PHE A 52 7.98 1.99 9.08
N THR A 53 8.74 2.86 9.72
CA THR A 53 10.18 2.68 9.94
C THR A 53 10.45 1.55 10.93
N TYR A 54 9.87 1.60 12.13
CA TYR A 54 10.21 0.67 13.21
C TYR A 54 9.41 -0.62 13.17
N LEU A 55 8.09 -0.54 12.98
CA LEU A 55 7.23 -1.72 12.97
C LEU A 55 7.37 -2.49 11.65
N GLY A 56 7.56 -1.80 10.52
CA GLY A 56 7.92 -2.44 9.26
C GLY A 56 9.23 -3.23 9.36
N ALA A 57 10.28 -2.63 9.95
CA ALA A 57 11.52 -3.34 10.24
C ALA A 57 11.29 -4.55 11.16
N LYS A 58 10.48 -4.38 12.20
CA LYS A 58 10.15 -5.46 13.15
C LYS A 58 9.45 -6.63 12.47
N ILE A 59 8.46 -6.39 11.61
CA ILE A 59 7.77 -7.41 10.80
C ILE A 59 8.80 -8.22 10.01
N MET A 60 9.66 -7.55 9.24
CA MET A 60 10.62 -8.21 8.37
C MET A 60 11.69 -8.99 9.16
N ILE A 61 12.21 -8.43 10.26
CA ILE A 61 13.22 -9.09 11.10
C ILE A 61 12.63 -10.34 11.77
N ILE A 62 11.43 -10.25 12.36
CA ILE A 62 10.75 -11.41 12.94
C ILE A 62 10.57 -12.48 11.86
N SER A 63 10.05 -12.10 10.70
CA SER A 63 9.81 -12.99 9.56
C SER A 63 11.08 -13.73 9.12
N LYS A 64 12.21 -13.02 9.04
CA LYS A 64 13.50 -13.62 8.68
C LYS A 64 13.97 -14.64 9.74
N ARG A 65 13.85 -14.30 11.03
CA ARG A 65 14.34 -15.14 12.13
C ARG A 65 13.48 -16.39 12.36
N ILE A 66 12.18 -16.33 12.05
CA ILE A 66 11.29 -17.50 12.13
C ILE A 66 11.19 -18.27 10.80
N HIS A 67 11.91 -17.82 9.77
CA HIS A 67 11.85 -18.37 8.41
C HIS A 67 10.45 -18.36 7.79
N ALA A 68 9.67 -17.31 8.04
CA ALA A 68 8.29 -17.19 7.58
C ALA A 68 8.18 -17.23 6.04
N ALA A 69 7.62 -18.29 5.48
CA ALA A 69 7.40 -18.40 4.03
C ALA A 69 6.12 -17.69 3.56
N SER A 70 5.23 -17.34 4.50
CA SER A 70 3.99 -16.62 4.25
C SER A 70 3.64 -15.73 5.44
N TYR A 71 2.79 -14.73 5.23
CA TYR A 71 2.28 -13.90 6.32
C TYR A 71 1.50 -14.71 7.37
N GLN A 72 0.99 -15.87 6.98
CA GLN A 72 0.30 -16.81 7.87
C GLN A 72 1.18 -17.26 9.04
N GLU A 73 2.45 -17.54 8.77
CA GLU A 73 3.42 -17.96 9.78
C GLU A 73 3.75 -16.83 10.74
N LEU A 74 3.84 -15.59 10.26
CA LEU A 74 3.99 -14.42 11.13
C LEU A 74 2.79 -14.27 12.06
N ASN A 75 1.57 -14.28 11.54
CA ASN A 75 0.37 -14.14 12.37
C ASN A 75 0.22 -15.27 13.39
N THR A 76 0.56 -16.50 12.99
CA THR A 76 0.59 -17.65 13.90
C THR A 76 1.63 -17.45 15.01
N TYR A 77 2.80 -16.90 14.68
CA TYR A 77 3.82 -16.56 15.68
C TYR A 77 3.36 -15.44 16.63
N LEU A 78 2.70 -14.40 16.12
CA LEU A 78 2.22 -13.27 16.91
C LEU A 78 1.10 -13.69 17.87
N PHE A 79 0.04 -14.31 17.34
CA PHE A 79 -1.21 -14.58 18.03
C PHE A 79 -1.36 -16.01 18.59
N GLY A 80 -0.45 -16.93 18.24
CA GLY A 80 -0.58 -18.35 18.55
C GLY A 80 -1.48 -19.10 17.55
N GLN A 81 -1.58 -20.43 17.72
CA GLN A 81 -2.19 -21.32 16.72
C GLN A 81 -3.68 -21.05 16.47
N SER A 82 -4.46 -20.84 17.54
CA SER A 82 -5.93 -20.70 17.44
C SER A 82 -6.33 -19.33 16.89
N ILE A 83 -5.90 -18.25 17.56
CA ILE A 83 -6.23 -16.87 17.15
C ILE A 83 -5.55 -16.53 15.82
N GLY A 84 -4.31 -16.98 15.61
CA GLY A 84 -3.58 -16.78 14.36
C GLY A 84 -4.32 -17.37 13.16
N ARG A 85 -4.95 -18.55 13.28
CA ARG A 85 -5.75 -19.14 12.19
C ARG A 85 -6.94 -18.26 11.81
N ALA A 86 -7.65 -17.71 12.80
CA ALA A 86 -8.77 -16.81 12.56
C ALA A 86 -8.32 -15.51 11.87
N VAL A 87 -7.24 -14.89 12.37
CA VAL A 87 -6.64 -13.69 11.75
C VAL A 87 -6.21 -13.97 10.31
N ASN A 88 -5.62 -15.13 10.04
CA ASN A 88 -5.16 -15.48 8.70
C ASN A 88 -6.29 -15.73 7.70
N MET A 89 -7.36 -16.37 8.13
CA MET A 89 -8.55 -16.54 7.30
C MET A 89 -9.18 -15.18 6.99
N PHE A 90 -9.27 -14.31 7.99
CA PHE A 90 -9.78 -12.95 7.81
C PHE A 90 -8.89 -12.13 6.86
N MET A 91 -7.57 -12.14 7.05
CA MET A 91 -6.61 -11.47 6.17
C MET A 91 -6.71 -11.96 4.72
N MET A 92 -6.94 -13.26 4.50
CA MET A 92 -7.15 -13.81 3.16
C MET A 92 -8.37 -13.18 2.49
N PHE A 93 -9.50 -13.08 3.20
CA PHE A 93 -10.70 -12.43 2.68
C PHE A 93 -10.47 -10.94 2.40
N ILE A 94 -9.75 -10.24 3.27
CA ILE A 94 -9.40 -8.83 3.05
C ILE A 94 -8.51 -8.67 1.84
N LEU A 95 -7.42 -9.44 1.70
CA LEU A 95 -6.53 -9.33 0.55
C LEU A 95 -7.25 -9.63 -0.76
N LEU A 96 -8.18 -10.60 -0.78
CA LEU A 96 -9.05 -10.84 -1.93
C LEU A 96 -9.98 -9.66 -2.22
N GLY A 97 -10.61 -9.10 -1.18
CA GLY A 97 -11.47 -7.92 -1.28
C GLY A 97 -10.71 -6.72 -1.82
N VAL A 98 -9.55 -6.39 -1.26
CA VAL A 98 -8.68 -5.30 -1.70
C VAL A 98 -8.18 -5.54 -3.12
N THR A 99 -7.82 -6.77 -3.50
CA THR A 99 -7.47 -7.09 -4.90
C THR A 99 -8.62 -6.77 -5.86
N SER A 100 -9.85 -7.09 -5.47
CA SER A 100 -11.06 -6.83 -6.26
C SER A 100 -11.37 -5.33 -6.34
N VAL A 101 -11.21 -4.61 -5.21
CA VAL A 101 -11.30 -3.14 -5.15
C VAL A 101 -10.29 -2.51 -6.13
N MET A 102 -9.03 -2.97 -6.13
CA MET A 102 -7.98 -2.41 -6.98
C MET A 102 -8.25 -2.70 -8.47
N LEU A 103 -8.74 -3.90 -8.82
CA LEU A 103 -9.18 -4.18 -10.19
C LEU A 103 -10.31 -3.24 -10.61
N SER A 104 -11.33 -3.04 -9.75
CA SER A 104 -12.40 -2.10 -10.03
C SER A 104 -11.90 -0.66 -10.13
N GLY A 105 -10.90 -0.28 -9.34
CA GLY A 105 -10.26 1.04 -9.37
C GLY A 105 -9.51 1.29 -10.68
N ALA A 106 -8.81 0.29 -11.21
CA ALA A 106 -8.23 0.36 -12.55
C ALA A 106 -9.31 0.55 -13.63
N GLY A 107 -10.45 -0.13 -13.49
CA GLY A 107 -11.60 0.06 -14.38
C GLY A 107 -12.16 1.49 -14.32
N ALA A 108 -12.36 2.02 -13.12
CA ALA A 108 -12.83 3.39 -12.91
C ALA A 108 -11.85 4.42 -13.51
N LEU A 109 -10.55 4.25 -13.28
CA LEU A 109 -9.50 5.11 -13.85
C LEU A 109 -9.59 5.17 -15.39
N PHE A 110 -9.76 4.01 -16.05
CA PHE A 110 -9.88 3.95 -17.50
C PHE A 110 -11.17 4.60 -18.00
N HIS A 111 -12.26 4.47 -17.26
CA HIS A 111 -13.54 5.04 -17.64
C HIS A 111 -13.59 6.55 -17.48
N GLU A 112 -13.20 7.04 -16.30
CA GLU A 112 -13.35 8.43 -15.91
C GLU A 112 -12.24 9.33 -16.48
N GLN A 113 -11.01 8.83 -16.57
CA GLN A 113 -9.84 9.65 -16.94
C GLN A 113 -9.37 9.43 -18.37
N LEU A 114 -9.55 8.23 -18.93
CA LEU A 114 -9.13 7.89 -20.31
C LEU A 114 -10.30 7.83 -21.30
N GLY A 115 -11.55 7.87 -20.82
CA GLY A 115 -12.76 7.74 -21.64
C GLY A 115 -12.94 6.37 -22.30
N TRP A 116 -12.23 5.34 -21.80
CA TRP A 116 -12.32 3.96 -22.31
C TRP A 116 -13.37 3.16 -21.53
N SER A 117 -13.62 1.91 -21.93
CA SER A 117 -14.51 1.05 -21.14
C SER A 117 -13.83 0.61 -19.83
N ALA A 118 -14.58 0.56 -18.73
CA ALA A 118 -14.05 0.06 -17.46
C ALA A 118 -13.53 -1.39 -17.57
N GLN A 119 -14.17 -2.22 -18.41
CA GLN A 119 -13.73 -3.59 -18.64
C GLN A 119 -12.36 -3.68 -19.31
N ALA A 120 -12.02 -2.75 -20.19
CA ALA A 120 -10.69 -2.70 -20.78
C ALA A 120 -9.61 -2.50 -19.69
N GLY A 121 -9.85 -1.59 -18.74
CA GLY A 121 -8.95 -1.34 -17.61
C GLY A 121 -8.80 -2.55 -16.69
N ILE A 122 -9.91 -3.22 -16.36
CA ILE A 122 -9.91 -4.44 -15.53
C ILE A 122 -9.15 -5.57 -16.23
N LEU A 123 -9.51 -5.89 -17.48
CA LEU A 123 -8.91 -7.01 -18.21
C LEU A 123 -7.43 -6.77 -18.50
N LEU A 124 -7.04 -5.55 -18.83
CA LEU A 124 -5.63 -5.18 -19.02
C LEU A 124 -4.84 -5.41 -17.73
N THR A 125 -5.36 -4.94 -16.60
CA THR A 125 -4.73 -5.16 -15.28
C THR A 125 -4.57 -6.65 -14.99
N ILE A 126 -5.61 -7.46 -15.22
CA ILE A 126 -5.57 -8.92 -15.01
C ILE A 126 -4.48 -9.57 -15.86
N VAL A 127 -4.43 -9.27 -17.17
CA VAL A 127 -3.47 -9.87 -18.10
C VAL A 127 -2.04 -9.49 -17.70
N LEU A 128 -1.80 -8.21 -17.43
CA LEU A 128 -0.49 -7.73 -17.00
C LEU A 128 -0.08 -8.34 -15.65
N SER A 129 -1.00 -8.44 -14.69
CA SER A 129 -0.71 -8.96 -13.36
C SER A 129 -0.38 -10.44 -13.44
N PHE A 130 -1.15 -11.20 -14.23
CA PHE A 130 -0.86 -12.61 -14.46
C PHE A 130 0.51 -12.81 -15.12
N ALA A 131 0.82 -12.04 -16.18
CA ALA A 131 2.09 -12.11 -16.88
C ALA A 131 3.28 -11.82 -15.96
N VAL A 132 3.22 -10.72 -15.18
CA VAL A 132 4.28 -10.36 -14.22
C VAL A 132 4.42 -11.41 -13.13
N MET A 133 3.32 -11.92 -12.59
CA MET A 133 3.33 -12.89 -11.50
C MET A 133 3.84 -14.27 -11.89
N THR A 134 3.95 -14.59 -13.19
CA THR A 134 4.69 -15.80 -13.63
C THR A 134 6.17 -15.77 -13.21
N SER A 135 6.73 -14.58 -12.99
CA SER A 135 8.10 -14.38 -12.49
C SER A 135 8.19 -14.39 -10.95
N GLY A 136 7.07 -14.60 -10.25
CA GLY A 136 6.97 -14.59 -8.79
C GLY A 136 7.45 -13.25 -8.19
N VAL A 137 8.21 -13.34 -7.11
CA VAL A 137 8.73 -12.16 -6.38
C VAL A 137 9.59 -11.22 -7.25
N LYS A 138 10.28 -11.76 -8.27
CA LYS A 138 11.09 -10.93 -9.19
C LYS A 138 10.22 -9.98 -10.01
N GLY A 139 9.00 -10.40 -10.35
CA GLY A 139 8.02 -9.55 -11.01
C GLY A 139 7.63 -8.36 -10.12
N VAL A 140 7.32 -8.64 -8.84
CA VAL A 140 7.02 -7.61 -7.84
C VAL A 140 8.18 -6.62 -7.69
N PHE A 141 9.43 -7.10 -7.64
CA PHE A 141 10.60 -6.23 -7.64
C PHE A 141 10.71 -5.37 -8.89
N GLY A 142 10.59 -5.97 -10.08
CA GLY A 142 10.78 -5.29 -11.36
C GLY A 142 9.82 -4.11 -11.55
N VAL A 143 8.54 -4.32 -11.21
CA VAL A 143 7.51 -3.27 -11.32
C VAL A 143 7.76 -2.16 -10.31
N ASN A 144 8.03 -2.49 -9.04
CA ASN A 144 8.26 -1.48 -8.00
C ASN A 144 9.51 -0.62 -8.26
N ILE A 145 10.56 -1.19 -8.86
CA ILE A 145 11.77 -0.42 -9.24
C ILE A 145 11.46 0.63 -10.31
N LEU A 146 10.40 0.45 -11.10
CA LEU A 146 9.98 1.42 -12.11
C LEU A 146 8.96 2.43 -11.55
N VAL A 147 7.89 1.95 -10.92
CA VAL A 147 6.75 2.78 -10.51
C VAL A 147 7.13 3.69 -9.34
N VAL A 148 7.81 3.16 -8.32
CA VAL A 148 8.06 3.89 -7.07
C VAL A 148 8.98 5.10 -7.25
N PRO A 149 10.11 5.02 -7.98
CA PRO A 149 10.91 6.21 -8.24
C PRO A 149 10.13 7.29 -9.00
N LEU A 150 9.29 6.91 -9.97
CA LEU A 150 8.45 7.87 -10.69
C LEU A 150 7.49 8.58 -9.74
N LEU A 151 6.80 7.83 -8.87
CA LEU A 151 5.95 8.40 -7.83
C LEU A 151 6.72 9.37 -6.92
N ILE A 152 7.85 8.94 -6.36
CA ILE A 152 8.66 9.78 -5.45
C ILE A 152 9.05 11.07 -6.16
N SER A 153 9.61 10.97 -7.37
CA SER A 153 10.02 12.14 -8.16
C SER A 153 8.84 13.07 -8.43
N PHE A 154 7.69 12.54 -8.85
CA PHE A 154 6.50 13.35 -9.13
C PHE A 154 5.95 14.03 -7.87
N SER A 155 5.86 13.33 -6.73
CA SER A 155 5.40 13.92 -5.48
C SER A 155 6.25 15.14 -5.07
N PHE A 156 7.58 15.07 -5.25
CA PHE A 156 8.46 16.19 -4.94
C PHE A 156 8.35 17.34 -5.96
N ILE A 157 8.22 17.03 -7.26
CA ILE A 157 8.01 18.05 -8.30
C ILE A 157 6.74 18.85 -8.01
N VAL A 158 5.63 18.15 -7.75
CA VAL A 158 4.32 18.77 -7.47
C VAL A 158 4.38 19.61 -6.18
N THR A 159 5.07 19.13 -5.16
CA THR A 159 5.21 19.86 -3.88
C THR A 159 6.03 21.14 -4.04
N ALA A 160 7.17 21.05 -4.74
CA ALA A 160 8.04 22.20 -4.97
C ALA A 160 7.29 23.31 -5.72
N ASP A 161 6.48 22.95 -6.70
CA ASP A 161 5.68 23.90 -7.48
C ASP A 161 4.55 24.54 -6.64
N SER A 162 3.80 23.70 -5.92
CA SER A 162 2.67 24.11 -5.07
C SER A 162 3.03 25.25 -4.10
N PHE A 163 4.26 25.25 -3.56
CA PHE A 163 4.74 26.26 -2.61
C PHE A 163 5.47 27.44 -3.25
N VAL A 164 5.99 27.29 -4.47
CA VAL A 164 6.76 28.34 -5.16
C VAL A 164 5.84 29.24 -5.99
N PHE A 165 4.76 28.71 -6.57
CA PHE A 165 3.95 29.43 -7.58
C PHE A 165 2.52 29.78 -7.15
N THR A 166 1.99 29.19 -6.07
CA THR A 166 0.62 29.48 -5.62
C THR A 166 0.63 30.53 -4.51
N SER A 167 0.45 31.80 -4.88
CA SER A 167 0.49 32.95 -3.96
C SER A 167 -0.77 33.12 -3.07
N THR A 168 -1.62 32.11 -2.93
CA THR A 168 -2.89 32.24 -2.18
C THR A 168 -3.05 31.13 -1.15
N ARG A 169 -3.07 31.57 0.12
CA ARG A 169 -3.32 30.77 1.32
C ARG A 169 -4.77 30.34 1.37
N ASN A 170 -5.02 29.07 1.70
CA ASN A 170 -6.29 28.60 2.27
C ASN A 170 -6.09 27.50 3.33
N ALA A 171 -4.96 27.51 4.03
CA ALA A 171 -4.77 26.61 5.18
C ALA A 171 -5.23 27.22 6.51
N ASP A 172 -5.73 28.47 6.49
CA ASP A 172 -6.19 29.19 7.68
C ASP A 172 -7.67 28.86 8.05
N GLU A 173 -8.41 28.14 7.19
CA GLU A 173 -9.85 27.83 7.42
C GLU A 173 -10.15 26.39 7.88
N TRP A 174 -9.15 25.53 8.12
CA TRP A 174 -9.39 24.11 8.41
C TRP A 174 -9.49 23.84 9.92
N VAL A 175 -10.73 23.64 10.38
CA VAL A 175 -11.18 23.62 11.78
C VAL A 175 -10.65 22.43 12.61
N TRP A 176 -10.22 22.70 13.85
CA TRP A 176 -10.00 21.71 14.91
C TRP A 176 -11.25 21.48 15.78
N PRO A 177 -11.81 20.26 15.79
CA PRO A 177 -12.44 19.73 17.01
C PRO A 177 -12.17 18.23 17.19
N ASP A 178 -11.13 17.90 17.96
CA ASP A 178 -11.01 16.76 18.91
C ASP A 178 -9.55 16.34 19.08
N LYS A 179 -9.02 16.58 20.29
CA LYS A 179 -7.57 16.57 20.57
C LYS A 179 -6.87 15.21 20.35
N TRP A 180 -7.62 14.11 20.22
CA TRP A 180 -7.07 12.75 20.09
C TRP A 180 -7.44 12.00 18.81
N ASN A 181 -8.39 12.49 18.00
CA ASN A 181 -8.87 11.78 16.81
C ASN A 181 -7.80 11.73 15.70
N TRP A 182 -6.94 12.74 15.59
CA TRP A 182 -5.82 12.76 14.63
C TRP A 182 -4.79 11.66 14.92
N LEU A 183 -4.51 11.37 16.19
CA LEU A 183 -3.55 10.34 16.57
C LEU A 183 -4.11 8.96 16.29
N LEU A 184 -5.37 8.72 16.67
CA LEU A 184 -6.04 7.45 16.35
C LEU A 184 -6.11 7.23 14.84
N SER A 185 -6.39 8.28 14.07
CA SER A 185 -6.36 8.24 12.60
C SER A 185 -4.98 7.85 12.07
N ALA A 186 -3.92 8.52 12.53
CA ALA A 186 -2.54 8.23 12.12
C ALA A 186 -2.09 6.81 12.48
N VAL A 187 -2.43 6.34 13.68
CA VAL A 187 -2.13 4.97 14.12
C VAL A 187 -2.92 3.96 13.29
N SER A 188 -4.19 4.26 13.00
CA SER A 188 -5.03 3.40 12.16
C SER A 188 -4.50 3.31 10.74
N TYR A 189 -4.05 4.43 10.16
CA TYR A 189 -3.42 4.45 8.84
C TYR A 189 -2.14 3.63 8.80
N GLY A 190 -1.25 3.82 9.78
CA GLY A 190 -0.03 3.04 9.91
C GLY A 190 -0.32 1.56 10.09
N ALA A 191 -1.34 1.22 10.89
CA ALA A 191 -1.75 -0.14 11.15
C ALA A 191 -2.34 -0.82 9.93
N LEU A 192 -3.25 -0.15 9.23
CA LEU A 192 -3.87 -0.61 7.99
C LEU A 192 -2.80 -0.97 6.96
N ASN A 193 -1.91 -0.02 6.69
CA ASN A 193 -0.88 -0.18 5.68
C ASN A 193 0.15 -1.27 6.02
N LEU A 194 0.62 -1.33 7.26
CA LEU A 194 1.53 -2.41 7.69
C LEU A 194 0.86 -3.77 7.70
N SER A 195 -0.44 -3.83 8.03
CA SER A 195 -1.22 -5.06 8.01
C SER A 195 -1.42 -5.58 6.60
N LEU A 196 -1.61 -4.74 5.59
CA LEU A 196 -1.64 -5.17 4.19
C LEU A 196 -0.24 -5.53 3.70
N ALA A 197 0.75 -4.69 4.01
CA ALA A 197 2.11 -4.86 3.51
C ALA A 197 2.77 -6.16 3.98
N GLN A 198 2.32 -6.76 5.09
CA GLN A 198 2.81 -8.06 5.53
C GLN A 198 2.70 -9.15 4.45
N ALA A 199 1.70 -9.04 3.56
CA ALA A 199 1.45 -10.00 2.47
C ALA A 199 2.68 -10.16 1.57
N VAL A 200 3.43 -9.06 1.34
CA VAL A 200 4.66 -9.04 0.55
C VAL A 200 5.89 -9.06 1.44
N LEU A 201 5.93 -8.20 2.47
CA LEU A 201 7.12 -7.97 3.29
C LEU A 201 7.57 -9.21 4.05
N VAL A 202 6.64 -10.05 4.51
CA VAL A 202 6.95 -11.26 5.28
C VAL A 202 7.72 -12.29 4.43
N PRO A 203 7.12 -12.83 3.34
CA PRO A 203 7.82 -13.79 2.48
C PRO A 203 9.05 -13.16 1.84
N LEU A 204 9.02 -11.87 1.50
CA LEU A 204 10.16 -11.20 0.91
C LEU A 204 11.35 -11.10 1.87
N ALA A 205 11.11 -10.72 3.12
CA ALA A 205 12.16 -10.63 4.12
C ALA A 205 12.86 -11.97 4.33
N ASN A 206 12.11 -13.09 4.31
CA ASN A 206 12.68 -14.42 4.45
C ASN A 206 13.68 -14.77 3.33
N GLU A 207 13.44 -14.27 2.11
CA GLU A 207 14.31 -14.50 0.93
C GLU A 207 15.54 -13.57 0.88
N MET A 208 15.61 -12.54 1.73
CA MET A 208 16.75 -11.61 1.78
C MET A 208 18.01 -12.24 2.38
N SER A 209 19.18 -11.79 1.92
CA SER A 209 20.48 -12.39 2.27
C SER A 209 20.87 -12.25 3.73
N SER A 210 20.51 -11.13 4.39
CA SER A 210 20.88 -10.89 5.79
C SER A 210 19.95 -9.90 6.48
N GLU A 211 19.90 -9.99 7.81
CA GLU A 211 19.15 -9.04 8.64
C GLU A 211 19.67 -7.59 8.49
N LYS A 212 20.97 -7.40 8.25
CA LYS A 212 21.56 -6.07 8.01
C LYS A 212 20.96 -5.40 6.78
N VAL A 213 20.77 -6.16 5.70
CA VAL A 213 20.11 -5.67 4.47
C VAL A 213 18.65 -5.33 4.74
N ILE A 214 17.95 -6.21 5.46
CA ILE A 214 16.55 -6.00 5.87
C ILE A 214 16.41 -4.69 6.65
N ARG A 215 17.22 -4.50 7.69
CA ARG A 215 17.14 -3.31 8.54
C ARG A 215 17.40 -2.02 7.75
N LYS A 216 18.41 -2.01 6.88
CA LYS A 216 18.70 -0.86 6.02
C LYS A 216 17.55 -0.56 5.06
N GLY A 217 17.03 -1.60 4.39
CA GLY A 217 15.91 -1.44 3.44
C GLY A 217 14.62 -1.01 4.11
N ALA A 218 14.32 -1.55 5.30
CA ALA A 218 13.16 -1.17 6.09
C ALA A 218 13.21 0.29 6.55
N TYR A 219 14.36 0.74 7.07
CA TYR A 219 14.52 2.14 7.49
C TYR A 219 14.48 3.10 6.32
N LEU A 220 15.15 2.77 5.21
CA LEU A 220 15.10 3.58 4.00
C LEU A 220 13.67 3.66 3.45
N GLY A 221 12.97 2.53 3.36
CA GLY A 221 11.58 2.48 2.89
C GLY A 221 10.63 3.28 3.79
N GLY A 222 10.74 3.14 5.11
CA GLY A 222 9.91 3.90 6.06
C GLY A 222 10.15 5.42 5.99
N VAL A 223 11.41 5.84 5.86
CA VAL A 223 11.75 7.26 5.66
C VAL A 223 11.20 7.79 4.34
N LEU A 224 11.39 7.05 3.23
CA LEU A 224 10.84 7.43 1.92
C LEU A 224 9.32 7.55 1.96
N LEU A 225 8.62 6.60 2.56
CA LEU A 225 7.16 6.66 2.74
C LEU A 225 6.73 7.93 3.50
N THR A 226 7.44 8.25 4.58
CA THR A 226 7.16 9.45 5.38
C THR A 226 7.34 10.73 4.56
N LEU A 227 8.41 10.79 3.76
CA LEU A 227 8.69 11.94 2.91
C LEU A 227 7.67 12.11 1.80
N VAL A 228 7.29 11.03 1.11
CA VAL A 228 6.27 11.06 0.07
C VAL A 228 4.91 11.45 0.65
N LEU A 229 4.56 10.96 1.86
CA LEU A 229 3.34 11.36 2.56
C LEU A 229 3.33 12.85 2.86
N ALA A 230 4.42 13.37 3.43
CA ALA A 230 4.54 14.78 3.77
C ALA A 230 4.48 15.67 2.51
N ALA A 231 5.19 15.29 1.45
CA ALA A 231 5.15 15.98 0.16
C ALA A 231 3.72 16.02 -0.42
N SER A 232 3.06 14.87 -0.45
CA SER A 232 1.70 14.76 -1.00
C SER A 232 0.68 15.51 -0.13
N PHE A 233 0.81 15.47 1.20
CA PHE A 233 0.00 16.31 2.10
C PHE A 233 0.16 17.79 1.82
N LEU A 234 1.41 18.26 1.67
CA LEU A 234 1.72 19.64 1.37
C LEU A 234 1.11 20.07 0.03
N SER A 235 1.23 19.22 -0.99
CA SER A 235 0.62 19.45 -2.31
C SER A 235 -0.91 19.53 -2.25
N LEU A 236 -1.55 18.69 -1.45
CA LEU A 236 -3.01 18.69 -1.29
C LEU A 236 -3.52 19.85 -0.42
N SER A 237 -2.71 20.34 0.51
CA SER A 237 -3.10 21.43 1.42
C SER A 237 -3.36 22.76 0.74
N VAL A 238 -2.91 22.92 -0.51
CA VAL A 238 -3.14 24.12 -1.32
C VAL A 238 -4.31 23.97 -2.29
N LEU A 239 -4.89 22.76 -2.44
CA LEU A 239 -6.00 22.52 -3.35
C LEU A 239 -7.33 22.99 -2.71
N PRO A 240 -8.06 23.94 -3.33
CA PRO A 240 -9.40 24.31 -2.90
C PRO A 240 -10.36 23.14 -3.01
N ASP A 241 -11.31 23.04 -2.08
CA ASP A 241 -12.40 22.03 -2.10
C ASP A 241 -11.90 20.57 -2.23
N VAL A 242 -10.68 20.28 -1.75
CA VAL A 242 -10.00 18.98 -1.84
C VAL A 242 -10.85 17.79 -1.35
N LEU A 243 -11.84 18.01 -0.48
CA LEU A 243 -12.76 16.98 0.02
C LEU A 243 -13.76 16.49 -1.04
N GLU A 244 -14.08 17.32 -2.05
CA GLU A 244 -15.07 17.03 -3.08
C GLU A 244 -14.53 16.14 -4.21
N PHE A 245 -13.21 16.00 -4.33
CA PHE A 245 -12.60 15.19 -5.37
C PHE A 245 -12.40 13.73 -4.96
N ASP A 246 -12.72 12.81 -5.87
CA ASP A 246 -12.43 11.38 -5.73
C ASP A 246 -10.95 11.05 -5.96
N ILE A 247 -10.28 11.80 -6.85
CA ILE A 247 -8.84 11.70 -7.12
C ILE A 247 -8.17 13.08 -6.93
N PRO A 248 -8.04 13.56 -5.68
CA PRO A 248 -7.54 14.91 -5.39
C PRO A 248 -6.16 15.21 -5.99
N MET A 249 -5.20 14.27 -5.91
CA MET A 249 -3.85 14.50 -6.41
C MET A 249 -3.80 14.69 -7.93
N ALA A 250 -4.68 14.01 -8.68
CA ALA A 250 -4.76 14.22 -10.13
C ALA A 250 -5.19 15.66 -10.46
N GLN A 251 -6.05 16.28 -9.63
CA GLN A 251 -6.47 17.67 -9.80
C GLN A 251 -5.37 18.67 -9.47
N VAL A 252 -4.54 18.39 -8.44
CA VAL A 252 -3.33 19.17 -8.18
C VAL A 252 -2.42 19.16 -9.41
N VAL A 253 -2.17 17.98 -9.98
CA VAL A 253 -1.30 17.85 -11.16
C VAL A 253 -1.93 18.47 -12.40
N TYR A 254 -3.24 18.35 -12.59
CA TYR A 254 -3.95 18.95 -13.71
C TYR A 254 -3.87 20.48 -13.71
N SER A 255 -4.01 21.08 -12.53
CA SER A 255 -3.87 22.53 -12.34
C SER A 255 -2.46 23.03 -12.67
N TYR A 256 -1.46 22.18 -12.51
CA TYR A 256 -0.07 22.48 -12.86
C TYR A 256 0.22 22.32 -14.36
N SER A 257 -0.02 21.13 -14.91
CA SER A 257 0.26 20.85 -16.33
C SER A 257 -0.54 19.67 -16.86
N ARG A 258 -1.26 19.93 -17.95
CA ARG A 258 -2.02 18.89 -18.67
C ARG A 258 -1.14 17.73 -19.15
N SER A 259 0.10 17.99 -19.53
CA SER A 259 1.04 16.95 -19.98
C SER A 259 1.47 16.05 -18.82
N LEU A 260 1.69 16.64 -17.63
CA LEU A 260 2.06 15.88 -16.43
C LEU A 260 0.89 15.13 -15.83
N HIS A 261 -0.35 15.63 -16.02
CA HIS A 261 -1.55 14.91 -15.61
C HIS A 261 -1.62 13.52 -16.24
N ILE A 262 -1.39 13.41 -17.55
CA ILE A 262 -1.41 12.10 -18.24
C ILE A 262 -0.35 11.16 -17.65
N ILE A 263 0.87 11.66 -17.41
CA ILE A 263 1.94 10.85 -16.80
C ILE A 263 1.55 10.42 -15.38
N TYR A 264 0.89 11.29 -14.61
CA TYR A 264 0.43 10.97 -13.27
C TYR A 264 -0.69 9.92 -13.26
N LEU A 265 -1.59 9.91 -14.25
CA LEU A 265 -2.57 8.84 -14.42
C LEU A 265 -1.90 7.48 -14.64
N PHE A 266 -0.78 7.44 -15.38
CA PHE A 266 0.03 6.21 -15.51
C PHE A 266 0.69 5.81 -14.19
N ILE A 267 1.10 6.76 -13.35
CA ILE A 267 1.63 6.47 -12.01
C ILE A 267 0.53 5.88 -11.12
N ILE A 268 -0.68 6.48 -11.10
CA ILE A 268 -1.83 5.94 -10.36
C ILE A 268 -2.14 4.51 -10.83
N PHE A 269 -2.20 4.29 -12.15
CA PHE A 269 -2.39 2.95 -12.69
C PHE A 269 -1.27 1.99 -12.24
N GLY A 270 -0.02 2.45 -12.26
CA GLY A 270 1.14 1.71 -11.78
C GLY A 270 1.01 1.30 -10.31
N GLU A 271 0.51 2.19 -9.45
CA GLU A 271 0.31 1.93 -8.01
C GLU A 271 -0.89 1.01 -7.72
N VAL A 272 -1.97 1.14 -8.51
CA VAL A 272 -3.06 0.14 -8.51
C VAL A 272 -2.48 -1.23 -8.90
N PHE A 273 -1.65 -1.26 -9.93
CA PHE A 273 -1.04 -2.49 -10.45
C PHE A 273 -0.07 -3.14 -9.46
N THR A 274 0.81 -2.37 -8.80
CA THR A 274 1.73 -2.87 -7.76
C THR A 274 0.96 -3.47 -6.58
N SER A 275 -0.18 -2.86 -6.21
CA SER A 275 -1.06 -3.37 -5.16
C SER A 275 -1.67 -4.72 -5.53
N VAL A 276 -2.17 -4.87 -6.77
CA VAL A 276 -2.74 -6.14 -7.26
C VAL A 276 -1.68 -7.25 -7.25
N ILE A 277 -0.49 -7.01 -7.79
CA ILE A 277 0.57 -8.03 -7.82
C ILE A 277 1.11 -8.34 -6.41
N GLY A 278 1.14 -7.36 -5.51
CA GLY A 278 1.53 -7.55 -4.11
C GLY A 278 0.54 -8.46 -3.36
N ASN A 279 -0.76 -8.21 -3.51
CA ASN A 279 -1.80 -9.04 -2.92
C ASN A 279 -1.82 -10.45 -3.52
N LEU A 280 -1.69 -10.57 -4.84
CA LEU A 280 -1.57 -11.87 -5.51
C LEU A 280 -0.40 -12.69 -4.96
N TYR A 281 0.75 -12.06 -4.76
CA TYR A 281 1.92 -12.71 -4.19
C TYR A 281 1.64 -13.26 -2.78
N GLY A 282 1.10 -12.43 -1.88
CA GLY A 282 0.80 -12.86 -0.51
C GLY A 282 -0.29 -13.92 -0.42
N LEU A 283 -1.36 -13.77 -1.20
CA LEU A 283 -2.45 -14.75 -1.28
C LEU A 283 -1.97 -16.08 -1.84
N GLU A 284 -1.12 -16.07 -2.86
CA GLU A 284 -0.55 -17.30 -3.41
C GLU A 284 0.32 -18.02 -2.38
N LYS A 285 1.21 -17.31 -1.68
CA LYS A 285 2.04 -17.91 -0.63
C LYS A 285 1.21 -18.56 0.46
N GLN A 286 0.10 -17.94 0.83
CA GLN A 286 -0.83 -18.50 1.81
C GLN A 286 -1.58 -19.73 1.26
N LEU A 287 -2.24 -19.61 0.10
CA LEU A 287 -3.03 -20.70 -0.47
C LEU A 287 -2.16 -21.91 -0.81
N ASN A 288 -0.95 -21.68 -1.31
CA ASN A 288 -0.01 -22.73 -1.65
C ASN A 288 0.49 -23.51 -0.42
N SER A 289 0.44 -22.91 0.79
CA SER A 289 0.77 -23.61 2.04
C SER A 289 -0.20 -24.77 2.37
N PHE A 290 -1.38 -24.77 1.75
CA PHE A 290 -2.38 -25.83 1.92
C PHE A 290 -2.63 -26.63 0.65
N LEU A 291 -2.72 -25.96 -0.51
CA LEU A 291 -3.08 -26.58 -1.78
C LEU A 291 -1.91 -27.30 -2.46
N HIS A 292 -0.67 -26.84 -2.28
CA HIS A 292 0.55 -27.42 -2.88
C HIS A 292 0.48 -27.60 -4.42
N ILE A 293 -0.15 -26.64 -5.12
CA ILE A 293 -0.28 -26.64 -6.59
C ILE A 293 0.61 -25.56 -7.22
N LYS A 294 0.78 -25.59 -8.55
CA LYS A 294 1.59 -24.57 -9.25
C LYS A 294 1.00 -23.18 -9.04
N SER A 295 1.85 -22.21 -8.67
CA SER A 295 1.48 -20.82 -8.40
C SER A 295 0.66 -20.18 -9.52
N THR A 296 0.93 -20.53 -10.79
CA THR A 296 0.17 -20.06 -11.96
C THR A 296 -1.33 -20.35 -11.87
N TYR A 297 -1.71 -21.54 -11.38
CA TYR A 297 -3.14 -21.89 -11.21
C TYR A 297 -3.77 -21.10 -10.07
N ILE A 298 -3.01 -20.84 -8.99
CA ILE A 298 -3.46 -20.04 -7.86
C ILE A 298 -3.68 -18.59 -8.29
N TYR A 299 -2.74 -17.98 -9.01
CA TYR A 299 -2.90 -16.63 -9.55
C TYR A 299 -4.12 -16.53 -10.47
N GLY A 300 -4.30 -17.49 -11.37
CA GLY A 300 -5.48 -17.53 -12.24
C GLY A 300 -6.80 -17.62 -11.46
N GLY A 301 -6.85 -18.47 -10.43
CA GLY A 301 -8.02 -18.61 -9.56
C GLY A 301 -8.33 -17.34 -8.77
N ILE A 302 -7.31 -16.72 -8.16
CA ILE A 302 -7.47 -15.45 -7.43
C ILE A 302 -7.98 -14.35 -8.36
N LEU A 303 -7.37 -14.19 -9.54
CA LEU A 303 -7.76 -13.16 -10.52
C LEU A 303 -9.17 -13.38 -11.06
N ALA A 304 -9.56 -14.63 -11.34
CA ALA A 304 -10.91 -14.94 -11.78
C ALA A 304 -11.95 -14.60 -10.71
N PHE A 305 -11.68 -14.94 -9.45
CA PHE A 305 -12.55 -14.60 -8.33
C PHE A 305 -12.62 -13.08 -8.11
N ALA A 306 -11.47 -12.40 -8.12
CA ALA A 306 -11.39 -10.96 -7.95
C ALA A 306 -12.09 -10.20 -9.09
N PHE A 307 -12.04 -10.72 -10.32
CA PHE A 307 -12.76 -10.18 -11.47
C PHE A 307 -14.28 -10.21 -11.26
N ILE A 308 -14.83 -11.30 -10.71
CA ILE A 308 -16.27 -11.40 -10.44
C ILE A 308 -16.68 -10.35 -9.40
N ILE A 309 -15.91 -10.21 -8.32
CA ILE A 309 -16.20 -9.23 -7.27
C ILE A 309 -16.00 -7.80 -7.77
N SER A 310 -15.01 -7.54 -8.62
CA SER A 310 -14.74 -6.20 -9.15
C SER A 310 -15.89 -5.64 -9.98
N GLN A 311 -16.85 -6.46 -10.42
CA GLN A 311 -18.05 -6.02 -11.14
C GLN A 311 -19.02 -5.22 -10.27
N ILE A 312 -18.91 -5.30 -8.93
CA ILE A 312 -19.76 -4.56 -7.99
C ILE A 312 -19.53 -3.04 -8.09
N GLY A 313 -18.33 -2.62 -8.49
CA GLY A 313 -17.95 -1.22 -8.64
C GLY A 313 -17.15 -0.67 -7.46
N TYR A 314 -16.31 0.32 -7.76
CA TYR A 314 -15.23 0.77 -6.89
C TYR A 314 -15.74 1.39 -5.58
N GLY A 315 -16.67 2.34 -5.65
CA GLY A 315 -17.20 3.04 -4.48
C GLY A 315 -17.90 2.10 -3.50
N GLN A 316 -18.72 1.17 -4.00
CA GLN A 316 -19.42 0.20 -3.16
C GLN A 316 -18.45 -0.79 -2.49
N LEU A 317 -17.44 -1.27 -3.24
CA LEU A 317 -16.43 -2.17 -2.68
C LEU A 317 -15.59 -1.48 -1.60
N ILE A 318 -15.13 -0.24 -1.82
CA ILE A 318 -14.36 0.51 -0.81
C ILE A 318 -15.18 0.71 0.45
N SER A 319 -16.42 1.22 0.32
CA SER A 319 -17.29 1.50 1.46
C SER A 319 -17.64 0.26 2.29
N THR A 320 -17.54 -0.94 1.69
CA THR A 320 -17.83 -2.21 2.38
C THR A 320 -16.57 -2.84 2.97
N VAL A 321 -15.47 -2.89 2.21
CA VAL A 321 -14.25 -3.64 2.58
C VAL A 321 -13.39 -2.86 3.59
N TYR A 322 -13.23 -1.55 3.42
CA TYR A 322 -12.31 -0.76 4.24
C TYR A 322 -12.74 -0.62 5.72
N PRO A 323 -14.03 -0.39 6.05
CA PRO A 323 -14.45 -0.27 7.45
C PRO A 323 -14.22 -1.54 8.28
N VAL A 324 -14.40 -2.72 7.66
CA VAL A 324 -14.24 -4.02 8.32
C VAL A 324 -12.77 -4.29 8.69
N PHE A 325 -11.83 -3.67 7.98
CA PHE A 325 -10.40 -3.93 8.12
C PHE A 325 -9.70 -3.18 9.28
N GLY A 326 -10.25 -2.04 9.71
CA GLY A 326 -9.60 -1.15 10.68
C GLY A 326 -9.30 -1.81 12.03
N TYR A 327 -10.26 -2.51 12.62
CA TYR A 327 -10.10 -3.12 13.95
C TYR A 327 -9.07 -4.25 13.97
N VAL A 328 -9.05 -5.10 12.94
CA VAL A 328 -8.08 -6.20 12.85
C VAL A 328 -6.67 -5.66 12.64
N SER A 329 -6.53 -4.57 11.89
CA SER A 329 -5.23 -3.91 11.69
C SER A 329 -4.67 -3.36 13.00
N LEU A 330 -5.51 -2.73 13.83
CA LEU A 330 -5.11 -2.25 15.16
C LEU A 330 -4.72 -3.42 16.09
N ALA A 331 -5.47 -4.52 16.07
CA ALA A 331 -5.13 -5.72 16.83
C ALA A 331 -3.79 -6.33 16.38
N PHE A 332 -3.53 -6.37 15.06
CA PHE A 332 -2.26 -6.80 14.48
C PHE A 332 -1.09 -5.95 14.97
N ILE A 333 -1.19 -4.64 14.89
CA ILE A 333 -0.14 -3.75 15.39
C ILE A 333 0.04 -3.86 16.91
N GLY A 334 -1.04 -3.96 17.68
CA GLY A 334 -0.96 -4.18 19.13
C GLY A 334 -0.18 -5.45 19.47
N ALA A 335 -0.50 -6.57 18.83
CA ALA A 335 0.21 -7.83 19.00
C ALA A 335 1.69 -7.72 18.56
N LEU A 336 1.94 -7.05 17.44
CA LEU A 336 3.29 -6.83 16.93
C LEU A 336 4.13 -5.99 17.90
N ILE A 337 3.58 -4.92 18.50
CA ILE A 337 4.27 -4.08 19.49
C ILE A 337 4.65 -4.93 20.72
N CYS A 338 3.69 -5.69 21.26
CA CYS A 338 3.88 -6.50 22.46
C CYS A 338 4.86 -7.69 22.26
N LYS A 339 4.91 -8.30 21.07
CA LYS A 339 5.77 -9.45 20.82
C LYS A 339 7.25 -9.05 20.76
N LYS A 340 8.11 -9.73 21.51
CA LYS A 340 9.57 -9.52 21.43
C LYS A 340 10.14 -10.15 20.16
N ILE A 341 11.18 -9.53 19.60
CA ILE A 341 11.90 -10.11 18.46
C ILE A 341 12.61 -11.40 18.95
N PRO A 342 12.41 -12.56 18.29
CA PRO A 342 13.07 -13.81 18.67
C PRO A 342 14.59 -13.67 18.52
N LYS A 343 15.40 -14.40 19.30
CA LYS A 343 16.88 -14.34 19.18
C LYS A 343 17.33 -14.81 17.79
N GLU A 344 18.43 -14.23 17.31
CA GLU A 344 19.12 -14.73 16.10
C GLU A 344 19.59 -16.16 16.40
N LYS A 345 19.26 -17.10 15.50
CA LYS A 345 19.62 -18.52 15.63
C LYS A 345 20.91 -18.81 14.90
#